data_AF-A0A9P5TQJ9-F1
#
_entry.id   AF-A0A9P5TQJ9-F1
#
_cell.length_a   1.000
_cell.length_b   1.000
_cell.length_c   1.000
_cell.angle_alpha   90.00
_cell.angle_beta   90.00
_cell.angle_gamma   90.00
#
_symmetry.space_group_name_H-M   'P 1'
#
loop_
_entity.id
_entity.type
_entity.pdbx_description
1 polymer ?
#
loop_
_entity_poly.entity_id
_entity_poly.type
_entity_poly.pdbx_seq_one_letter_code
_entity_poly.pdbx_strand_id
1 'polypeptide(L)'
;MGPLKDPNPRGGLWLYVPSRNASDGNDSKYLASKVAADKAHRITFKNYPEGHDFHPLGIAIWPSLAGQPSNLYAINHARERTVIEHFTINPATPTEAEHVRTISSFHSLSANGLALTSPDAFYVTNDHFITLIESVLGLPLAFVSHVTLNPPTHKGPDAIASATFAKLFVPFPNGVAVSSPERSQVLIYERDPATNALIRQKYSATVPFSPDNIHFTEPFNGGSGEEIIVAGHPNFPDITAVAANKTGAVAASWVIAIVPQAEKNETSVEFDLEAPVSISSKLTSDGVGWTMKTLFQSSGDEEKGGFPVSTTGLKDPQTGNFYMSGLYADGGLLVCKPSSGKN
;
A
#
# COMPACT_ATOMS: atom_id res chain seq x y z
N MET A 1 5.02 14.36 7.00
CA MET A 1 3.85 13.78 7.69
C MET A 1 3.00 14.92 8.23
N GLY A 2 1.68 14.81 8.10
CA GLY A 2 0.74 15.91 8.35
C GLY A 2 0.63 16.34 9.82
N PRO A 3 -0.25 17.32 10.12
CA PRO A 3 -1.03 18.10 9.16
C PRO A 3 -0.18 18.99 8.25
N LEU A 4 -0.60 19.17 7.00
CA LEU A 4 0.13 19.98 6.02
C LEU A 4 0.04 21.48 6.37
N LYS A 5 1.20 22.17 6.34
CA LYS A 5 1.25 23.64 6.50
C LYS A 5 0.62 24.37 5.32
N ASP A 6 0.84 23.87 4.12
CA ASP A 6 0.14 24.31 2.90
C ASP A 6 -0.53 23.08 2.25
N PRO A 7 -1.87 22.99 2.30
CA PRO A 7 -2.62 21.93 1.64
C PRO A 7 -2.89 22.21 0.15
N ASN A 8 -2.25 23.22 -0.45
CA ASN A 8 -2.39 23.46 -1.89
C ASN A 8 -1.15 22.99 -2.66
N PRO A 9 -1.33 22.33 -3.82
CA PRO A 9 -2.59 21.88 -4.41
C PRO A 9 -3.21 20.70 -3.64
N ARG A 10 -4.51 20.45 -3.86
CA ARG A 10 -5.16 19.21 -3.38
C ARG A 10 -4.63 18.01 -4.16
N GLY A 11 -4.45 16.91 -3.45
CA GLY A 11 -4.23 15.59 -4.04
C GLY A 11 -5.44 15.08 -4.81
N GLY A 12 -5.39 13.81 -5.19
CA GLY A 12 -6.45 13.15 -5.94
C GLY A 12 -6.35 11.64 -5.88
N LEU A 13 -7.33 10.98 -6.48
CA LEU A 13 -7.30 9.55 -6.75
C LEU A 13 -7.36 9.35 -8.25
N TRP A 14 -6.75 8.26 -8.73
CA TRP A 14 -6.77 7.89 -10.14
C TRP A 14 -7.20 6.43 -10.28
N LEU A 15 -8.05 6.17 -11.27
CA LEU A 15 -8.41 4.84 -11.73
C LEU A 15 -7.52 4.47 -12.91
N TYR A 16 -6.80 3.36 -12.81
CA TYR A 16 -6.11 2.76 -13.94
C TYR A 16 -6.82 1.45 -14.30
N VAL A 17 -7.06 1.24 -15.60
CA VAL A 17 -7.66 0.01 -16.11
C VAL A 17 -6.75 -0.58 -17.17
N PRO A 18 -6.18 -1.78 -16.98
CA PRO A 18 -5.35 -2.41 -17.99
C PRO A 18 -6.16 -2.87 -19.20
N SER A 19 -5.57 -2.83 -20.39
CA SER A 19 -6.14 -3.55 -21.53
C SER A 19 -6.09 -5.06 -21.28
N ARG A 20 -7.18 -5.76 -21.57
CA ARG A 20 -7.23 -7.24 -21.56
C ARG A 20 -7.08 -7.79 -22.98
N ASN A 21 -6.48 -8.98 -23.09
CA ASN A 21 -6.31 -9.64 -24.39
C ASN A 21 -7.67 -10.06 -24.94
N ALA A 22 -7.88 -9.88 -26.25
CA ALA A 22 -9.15 -10.17 -26.93
C ALA A 22 -9.59 -11.65 -26.88
N SER A 23 -8.72 -12.55 -26.41
CA SER A 23 -9.00 -13.98 -26.22
C SER A 23 -9.89 -14.27 -25.02
N ASP A 24 -10.03 -13.35 -24.07
CA ASP A 24 -10.93 -13.48 -22.92
C ASP A 24 -12.33 -13.02 -23.34
N GLY A 25 -13.01 -13.90 -24.09
CA GLY A 25 -14.23 -13.66 -24.89
C GLY A 25 -15.50 -13.23 -24.14
N ASN A 26 -15.41 -12.50 -23.03
CA ASN A 26 -16.55 -11.98 -22.28
C ASN A 26 -16.33 -10.58 -21.63
N ASP A 27 -15.20 -9.92 -21.86
CA ASP A 27 -14.70 -8.86 -20.97
C ASP A 27 -15.12 -7.41 -21.27
N SER A 28 -15.90 -7.17 -22.33
CA SER A 28 -16.40 -5.83 -22.66
C SER A 28 -17.56 -5.35 -21.77
N LYS A 29 -17.87 -6.03 -20.66
CA LYS A 29 -19.13 -5.82 -19.90
C LYS A 29 -19.00 -5.04 -18.59
N TYR A 30 -17.80 -4.77 -18.09
CA TYR A 30 -17.62 -4.17 -16.75
C TYR A 30 -16.97 -2.78 -16.74
N LEU A 31 -16.49 -2.31 -17.89
CA LEU A 31 -15.98 -0.94 -18.00
C LEU A 31 -17.07 -0.08 -18.60
N ALA A 32 -17.50 0.94 -17.85
CA ALA A 32 -18.32 2.00 -18.41
C ALA A 32 -17.67 2.49 -19.72
N SER A 33 -18.46 2.67 -20.77
CA SER A 33 -18.00 2.97 -22.15
C SER A 33 -17.12 4.23 -22.30
N LYS A 34 -16.88 4.97 -21.22
CA LYS A 34 -16.07 6.19 -21.14
C LYS A 34 -14.69 5.99 -20.51
N VAL A 35 -14.34 4.80 -20.02
CA VAL A 35 -13.02 4.54 -19.42
C VAL A 35 -12.08 3.95 -20.47
N ALA A 36 -11.06 4.72 -20.86
CA ALA A 36 -10.02 4.23 -21.77
C ALA A 36 -9.05 3.28 -21.02
N ALA A 37 -8.79 2.12 -21.60
CA ALA A 37 -7.77 1.21 -21.07
C ALA A 37 -6.35 1.80 -21.20
N ASP A 38 -5.44 1.28 -20.38
CA ASP A 38 -4.03 1.67 -20.26
C ASP A 38 -3.79 3.18 -20.05
N LYS A 39 -4.76 3.84 -19.41
CA LYS A 39 -4.69 5.26 -19.06
C LYS A 39 -5.19 5.48 -17.65
N ALA A 40 -4.49 6.33 -16.90
CA ALA A 40 -4.96 6.81 -15.61
C ALA A 40 -6.06 7.86 -15.80
N HIS A 41 -7.18 7.66 -15.11
CA HIS A 41 -8.33 8.57 -15.12
C HIS A 41 -8.49 9.17 -13.74
N ARG A 42 -8.43 10.49 -13.62
CA ARG A 42 -8.64 11.16 -12.34
C ARG A 42 -10.09 10.93 -11.87
N ILE A 43 -10.24 10.48 -10.63
CA ILE A 43 -11.53 10.29 -9.99
C ILE A 43 -12.05 11.66 -9.54
N THR A 44 -13.31 11.93 -9.88
CA THR A 44 -14.02 13.13 -9.40
C THR A 44 -14.75 12.80 -8.11
N PHE A 45 -14.58 13.64 -7.09
CA PHE A 45 -15.31 13.47 -5.83
C PHE A 45 -16.69 14.14 -5.91
N LYS A 46 -17.72 13.38 -5.58
CA LYS A 46 -19.09 13.87 -5.41
C LYS A 46 -19.37 14.04 -3.93
N ASN A 47 -20.13 15.08 -3.57
CA ASN A 47 -20.53 15.37 -2.19
C ASN A 47 -19.36 15.52 -1.20
N TYR A 48 -18.12 15.71 -1.69
CA TYR A 48 -16.99 15.98 -0.82
C TYR A 48 -17.16 17.37 -0.18
N PRO A 49 -17.05 17.51 1.16
CA PRO A 49 -17.41 18.75 1.81
C PRO A 49 -16.59 19.94 1.32
N GLU A 50 -17.26 21.08 1.16
CA GLU A 50 -16.60 22.32 0.78
C GLU A 50 -15.56 22.71 1.85
N GLY A 51 -14.42 23.24 1.42
CA GLY A 51 -13.33 23.63 2.32
C GLY A 51 -12.47 22.47 2.85
N HIS A 52 -12.86 21.20 2.69
CA HIS A 52 -12.00 20.08 3.08
C HIS A 52 -10.79 19.94 2.15
N ASP A 53 -9.61 19.75 2.73
CA ASP A 53 -8.39 19.40 1.99
C ASP A 53 -8.36 17.89 1.75
N PHE A 54 -7.73 17.48 0.64
CA PHE A 54 -7.56 16.07 0.35
C PHE A 54 -6.11 15.77 -0.05
N HIS A 55 -5.39 15.09 0.83
CA HIS A 55 -4.00 14.67 0.70
C HIS A 55 -3.91 13.21 1.11
N PRO A 56 -4.25 12.30 0.19
CA PRO A 56 -4.35 10.89 0.51
C PRO A 56 -2.95 10.30 0.77
N LEU A 57 -2.87 9.36 1.70
CA LEU A 57 -1.69 8.54 1.95
C LEU A 57 -2.00 7.07 1.67
N GLY A 58 -2.48 6.33 2.68
CA GLY A 58 -2.93 4.95 2.52
C GLY A 58 -4.35 4.86 1.99
N ILE A 59 -4.58 3.94 1.04
CA ILE A 59 -5.89 3.70 0.42
C ILE A 59 -6.18 2.20 0.45
N ALA A 60 -7.42 1.84 0.75
CA ALA A 60 -7.91 0.48 0.59
C ALA A 60 -9.32 0.47 0.01
N ILE A 61 -9.62 -0.54 -0.81
CA ILE A 61 -10.90 -0.67 -1.49
C ILE A 61 -11.48 -2.07 -1.25
N TRP A 62 -12.75 -2.12 -0.86
CA TRP A 62 -13.51 -3.37 -0.83
C TRP A 62 -14.13 -3.60 -2.21
N PRO A 63 -13.93 -4.78 -2.82
CA PRO A 63 -14.35 -5.03 -4.19
C PRO A 63 -15.87 -4.94 -4.35
N SER A 64 -16.30 -4.53 -5.54
CA SER A 64 -17.70 -4.60 -5.96
C SER A 64 -18.11 -6.06 -6.11
N LEU A 65 -19.23 -6.43 -5.48
CA LEU A 65 -19.83 -7.75 -5.61
C LEU A 65 -21.24 -7.60 -6.19
N ALA A 66 -21.54 -8.38 -7.24
CA ALA A 66 -22.85 -8.36 -7.91
C ALA A 66 -23.32 -6.95 -8.34
N GLY A 67 -22.40 -6.10 -8.79
CA GLY A 67 -22.69 -4.74 -9.27
C GLY A 67 -22.94 -3.69 -8.18
N GLN A 68 -22.81 -4.06 -6.90
CA GLN A 68 -22.90 -3.10 -5.79
C GLN A 68 -21.70 -2.15 -5.76
N PRO A 69 -21.85 -0.90 -5.28
CA PRO A 69 -20.73 0.01 -5.13
C PRO A 69 -19.61 -0.57 -4.24
N SER A 70 -18.36 -0.32 -4.63
CA SER A 70 -17.19 -0.56 -3.78
C SER A 70 -17.14 0.44 -2.63
N ASN A 71 -16.66 -0.01 -1.46
CA ASN A 71 -16.29 0.90 -0.38
C ASN A 71 -14.81 1.24 -0.50
N LEU A 72 -14.49 2.53 -0.65
CA LEU A 72 -13.12 3.04 -0.69
C LEU A 72 -12.85 3.83 0.59
N TYR A 73 -11.74 3.53 1.24
CA TYR A 73 -11.24 4.25 2.40
C TYR A 73 -9.89 4.86 2.06
N ALA A 74 -9.76 6.16 2.28
CA ALA A 74 -8.51 6.89 2.07
C ALA A 74 -8.12 7.61 3.36
N ILE A 75 -6.93 7.30 3.88
CA ILE A 75 -6.29 8.12 4.89
C ILE A 75 -5.97 9.46 4.26
N ASN A 76 -6.41 10.54 4.89
CA ASN A 76 -6.27 11.91 4.43
C ASN A 76 -5.52 12.75 5.49
N HIS A 77 -4.34 13.26 5.14
CA HIS A 77 -3.59 14.18 5.99
C HIS A 77 -4.04 15.63 5.77
N ALA A 78 -5.28 15.92 6.15
CA ALA A 78 -5.85 17.27 6.06
C ALA A 78 -5.09 18.28 6.95
N ARG A 79 -5.28 19.59 6.70
CA ARG A 79 -4.57 20.66 7.43
C ARG A 79 -4.79 20.67 8.95
N GLU A 80 -5.89 20.12 9.44
CA GLU A 80 -6.19 20.16 10.87
C GLU A 80 -5.76 18.89 11.60
N ARG A 81 -5.90 17.74 10.95
CA ARG A 81 -5.61 16.42 11.50
C ARG A 81 -5.67 15.34 10.41
N THR A 82 -5.09 14.19 10.71
CA THR A 82 -5.31 12.97 9.94
C THR A 82 -6.74 12.46 10.16
N VAL A 83 -7.42 12.15 9.06
CA VAL A 83 -8.76 11.55 9.03
C VAL A 83 -8.78 10.38 8.05
N ILE A 84 -9.83 9.57 8.10
CA ILE A 84 -10.13 8.58 7.08
C ILE A 84 -11.39 9.03 6.34
N GLU A 85 -11.27 9.24 5.03
CA GLU A 85 -12.39 9.56 4.16
C GLU A 85 -13.01 8.27 3.62
N HIS A 86 -14.32 8.11 3.80
CA HIS A 86 -15.08 6.99 3.26
C HIS A 86 -15.82 7.45 2.01
N PHE A 87 -15.55 6.78 0.89
CA PHE A 87 -16.24 6.96 -0.38
C PHE A 87 -16.90 5.66 -0.84
N THR A 88 -17.89 5.77 -1.70
CA THR A 88 -18.38 4.67 -2.53
C THR A 88 -18.05 4.91 -4.01
N ILE A 89 -17.74 3.84 -4.73
CA ILE A 89 -17.51 3.88 -6.18
C ILE A 89 -18.48 2.92 -6.87
N ASN A 90 -19.36 3.47 -7.72
CA ASN A 90 -20.27 2.66 -8.50
C ASN A 90 -19.52 2.08 -9.73
N PRO A 91 -19.53 0.75 -9.96
CA PRO A 91 -18.86 0.16 -11.12
C PRO A 91 -19.39 0.67 -12.47
N ALA A 92 -20.62 1.19 -12.54
CA ALA A 92 -21.18 1.81 -13.73
C ALA A 92 -20.62 3.22 -14.02
N THR A 93 -20.04 3.88 -13.02
CA THR A 93 -19.42 5.21 -13.13
C THR A 93 -18.12 5.26 -12.32
N PRO A 94 -17.10 4.46 -12.67
CA PRO A 94 -15.96 4.19 -11.78
C PRO A 94 -14.97 5.36 -11.69
N THR A 95 -15.17 6.42 -12.47
CA THR A 95 -14.43 7.69 -12.39
C THR A 95 -15.07 8.70 -11.43
N GLU A 96 -16.14 8.33 -10.74
CA GLU A 96 -16.80 9.14 -9.72
C GLU A 96 -16.78 8.41 -8.39
N ALA A 97 -16.33 9.08 -7.33
CA ALA A 97 -16.38 8.58 -5.96
C ALA A 97 -17.28 9.48 -5.13
N GLU A 98 -18.34 8.90 -4.55
CA GLU A 98 -19.29 9.62 -3.71
C GLU A 98 -18.80 9.61 -2.27
N HIS A 99 -18.59 10.80 -1.69
CA HIS A 99 -18.22 10.93 -0.28
C HIS A 99 -19.40 10.53 0.60
N VAL A 100 -19.13 9.62 1.53
CA VAL A 100 -20.10 9.14 2.51
C VAL A 100 -19.95 9.92 3.82
N ARG A 101 -18.72 9.95 4.35
CA ARG A 101 -18.40 10.58 5.64
C ARG A 101 -16.88 10.69 5.84
N THR A 102 -16.51 11.61 6.74
CA THR A 102 -15.15 11.73 7.29
C THR A 102 -15.12 11.11 8.68
N ILE A 103 -14.13 10.25 8.92
CA ILE A 103 -13.94 9.50 10.17
C ILE A 103 -12.69 10.05 10.87
N SER A 104 -12.85 10.48 12.12
CA SER A 104 -11.74 10.95 12.96
C SER A 104 -11.77 10.23 14.30
N SER A 105 -10.62 9.70 14.71
CA SER A 105 -10.48 8.96 15.97
C SER A 105 -9.05 9.05 16.51
N PHE A 106 -8.92 8.80 17.81
CA PHE A 106 -7.62 8.52 18.42
C PHE A 106 -6.94 7.27 17.81
N HIS A 107 -7.74 6.33 17.32
CA HIS A 107 -7.24 5.12 16.66
C HIS A 107 -6.67 5.38 15.25
N SER A 108 -6.73 6.62 14.76
CA SER A 108 -6.23 7.06 13.46
C SER A 108 -5.41 8.37 13.56
N LEU A 109 -4.77 8.62 14.70
CA LEU A 109 -4.02 9.87 14.96
C LEU A 109 -2.95 10.17 13.91
N SER A 110 -2.20 9.14 13.54
CA SER A 110 -1.07 9.18 12.61
C SER A 110 -1.20 8.07 11.59
N ALA A 111 -2.44 7.88 11.13
CA ALA A 111 -2.77 6.79 10.21
C ALA A 111 -1.84 6.82 8.99
N ASN A 112 -1.31 5.66 8.61
CA ASN A 112 -0.39 5.48 7.49
C ASN A 112 -0.97 4.53 6.43
N GLY A 113 -1.29 3.29 6.83
CA GLY A 113 -1.85 2.25 5.96
C GLY A 113 -3.19 1.69 6.45
N LEU A 114 -3.93 1.08 5.53
CA LEU A 114 -5.22 0.41 5.79
C LEU A 114 -5.18 -1.03 5.26
N ALA A 115 -5.84 -1.95 5.97
CA ALA A 115 -6.26 -3.21 5.37
C ALA A 115 -7.67 -3.60 5.83
N LEU A 116 -8.56 -3.82 4.86
CA LEU A 116 -9.97 -4.08 5.13
C LEU A 116 -10.17 -5.53 5.58
N THR A 117 -10.97 -5.73 6.61
CA THR A 117 -11.42 -7.06 7.07
C THR A 117 -12.87 -7.34 6.68
N SER A 118 -13.63 -6.30 6.31
CA SER A 118 -15.00 -6.35 5.81
C SER A 118 -15.30 -5.04 5.05
N PRO A 119 -16.50 -4.86 4.46
CA PRO A 119 -16.89 -3.60 3.83
C PRO A 119 -16.89 -2.39 4.78
N ASP A 120 -16.92 -2.61 6.08
CA ASP A 120 -17.14 -1.63 7.14
C ASP A 120 -16.17 -1.76 8.33
N ALA A 121 -15.16 -2.62 8.22
CA ALA A 121 -14.14 -2.78 9.25
C ALA A 121 -12.75 -2.98 8.66
N PHE A 122 -11.75 -2.44 9.34
CA PHE A 122 -10.37 -2.44 8.86
C PHE A 122 -9.36 -2.30 9.99
N TYR A 123 -8.15 -2.75 9.70
CA TYR A 123 -6.97 -2.34 10.43
C TYR A 123 -6.46 -1.00 9.90
N VAL A 124 -5.98 -0.16 10.82
CA VAL A 124 -5.27 1.08 10.52
C VAL A 124 -3.94 1.08 11.27
N THR A 125 -2.86 1.28 10.53
CA THR A 125 -1.54 1.44 11.11
C THR A 125 -1.29 2.90 11.44
N ASN A 126 -0.68 3.18 12.60
CA ASN A 126 -0.36 4.52 13.06
C ASN A 126 1.15 4.57 13.28
N ASP A 127 1.84 5.39 12.50
CA ASP A 127 3.31 5.41 12.45
C ASP A 127 3.96 6.17 13.61
N HIS A 128 3.18 6.96 14.36
CA HIS A 128 3.65 7.68 15.54
C HIS A 128 2.55 7.83 16.59
N PHE A 129 2.90 7.70 17.86
CA PHE A 129 2.13 8.27 18.96
C PHE A 129 2.47 9.77 19.19
N ILE A 130 3.75 10.15 19.09
CA ILE A 130 4.26 11.52 19.29
C ILE A 130 5.22 11.88 18.15
N THR A 131 4.68 12.42 17.05
CA THR A 131 5.38 12.84 15.81
C THR A 131 6.92 12.95 15.88
N LEU A 132 7.47 14.15 16.13
CA LEU A 132 8.89 14.45 15.93
C LEU A 132 9.82 13.81 16.97
N ILE A 133 9.39 13.75 18.24
CA ILE A 133 10.22 13.20 19.33
C ILE A 133 10.41 11.71 19.13
N GLU A 134 9.33 11.01 18.77
CA GLU A 134 9.37 9.58 18.49
C GLU A 134 10.28 9.24 17.32
N SER A 135 10.20 9.98 16.20
CA SER A 135 11.07 9.74 15.05
C SER A 135 12.55 10.03 15.35
N VAL A 136 12.84 11.08 16.12
CA VAL A 136 14.23 11.46 16.46
C VAL A 136 14.86 10.48 17.45
N LEU A 137 14.08 9.96 18.39
CA LEU A 137 14.55 9.04 19.44
C LEU A 137 14.39 7.56 19.08
N GLY A 138 13.78 7.24 17.93
CA GLY A 138 13.47 5.86 17.52
C GLY A 138 12.58 5.14 18.53
N LEU A 139 11.63 5.85 19.14
CA LEU A 139 10.76 5.23 20.15
C LEU A 139 9.72 4.35 19.45
N PRO A 140 9.48 3.11 19.90
CA PRO A 140 8.50 2.24 19.27
C PRO A 140 7.11 2.51 19.85
N LEU A 141 6.54 3.70 19.72
CA LEU A 141 5.21 4.03 20.29
C LEU A 141 4.06 3.85 19.29
N ALA A 142 4.40 3.69 18.02
CA ALA A 142 3.52 3.31 16.94
C ALA A 142 2.68 2.05 17.23
N PHE A 143 1.51 1.99 16.60
CA PHE A 143 0.49 0.99 16.92
C PHE A 143 -0.41 0.66 15.72
N VAL A 144 -1.10 -0.48 15.82
CA VAL A 144 -2.13 -0.91 14.87
C VAL A 144 -3.46 -0.95 15.61
N SER A 145 -4.48 -0.30 15.06
CA SER A 145 -5.85 -0.39 15.57
C SER A 145 -6.72 -1.20 14.62
N HIS A 146 -7.76 -1.84 15.15
CA HIS A 146 -8.88 -2.35 14.37
C HIS A 146 -10.09 -1.46 14.63
N VAL A 147 -10.77 -1.04 13.56
CA VAL A 147 -11.93 -0.14 13.61
C VAL A 147 -13.08 -0.81 12.89
N THR A 148 -14.25 -0.86 13.52
CA THR A 148 -15.51 -1.29 12.91
C THR A 148 -16.46 -0.10 12.91
N LEU A 149 -17.10 0.16 11.76
CA LEU A 149 -17.96 1.31 11.58
C LEU A 149 -19.44 0.97 11.75
N ASN A 150 -20.22 1.91 12.26
CA ASN A 150 -21.67 1.86 12.18
C ASN A 150 -22.13 2.07 10.73
N PRO A 151 -23.39 1.71 10.39
CA PRO A 151 -23.96 1.99 9.07
C PRO A 151 -23.76 3.44 8.60
N PRO A 152 -23.68 3.72 7.29
CA PRO A 152 -23.43 5.05 6.74
C PRO A 152 -24.37 6.18 7.19
N THR A 153 -25.52 5.86 7.78
CA THR A 153 -26.44 6.82 8.42
C THR A 153 -25.81 7.52 9.62
N HIS A 154 -24.80 6.91 10.25
CA HIS A 154 -24.05 7.48 11.37
C HIS A 154 -22.83 8.27 10.86
N LYS A 155 -22.60 9.48 11.40
CA LYS A 155 -21.55 10.41 10.95
C LYS A 155 -20.75 10.97 12.13
N GLY A 156 -19.58 11.52 11.82
CA GLY A 156 -18.71 12.13 12.81
C GLY A 156 -18.27 11.11 13.88
N PRO A 157 -18.30 11.47 15.18
CA PRO A 157 -17.90 10.56 16.26
C PRO A 157 -18.71 9.26 16.32
N ASP A 158 -19.98 9.30 15.90
CA ASP A 158 -20.90 8.15 15.93
C ASP A 158 -20.67 7.17 14.77
N ALA A 159 -19.78 7.51 13.82
CA ALA A 159 -19.44 6.62 12.71
C ALA A 159 -18.73 5.33 13.15
N ILE A 160 -18.11 5.32 14.33
CA ILE A 160 -17.32 4.20 14.84
C ILE A 160 -18.18 3.38 15.81
N ALA A 161 -18.47 2.12 15.44
CA ALA A 161 -19.17 1.16 16.29
C ALA A 161 -18.23 0.63 17.39
N SER A 162 -16.99 0.30 17.00
CA SER A 162 -15.95 -0.14 17.92
C SER A 162 -14.57 0.17 17.38
N ALA A 163 -13.61 0.40 18.28
CA ALA A 163 -12.21 0.52 17.94
C ALA A 163 -11.35 -0.08 19.06
N THR A 164 -10.34 -0.85 18.68
CA THR A 164 -9.43 -1.53 19.62
C THR A 164 -7.98 -1.42 19.15
N PHE A 165 -7.04 -1.46 20.09
CA PHE A 165 -5.63 -1.63 19.74
C PHE A 165 -5.37 -3.08 19.40
N ALA A 166 -5.19 -3.37 18.12
CA ALA A 166 -4.87 -4.70 17.64
C ALA A 166 -3.42 -5.08 17.97
N LYS A 167 -2.51 -4.10 17.96
CA LYS A 167 -1.12 -4.25 18.39
C LYS A 167 -0.54 -2.91 18.85
N LEU A 168 0.23 -2.93 19.92
CA LEU A 168 0.99 -1.78 20.39
C LEU A 168 2.49 -2.01 20.19
N PHE A 169 3.23 -0.90 20.12
CA PHE A 169 4.69 -0.87 20.10
C PHE A 169 5.30 -1.62 18.90
N VAL A 170 4.67 -1.47 17.73
CA VAL A 170 5.25 -1.96 16.48
C VAL A 170 5.90 -0.77 15.81
N PRO A 171 7.23 -0.74 15.59
CA PRO A 171 7.89 0.43 15.02
C PRO A 171 7.48 0.64 13.55
N PHE A 172 6.99 1.83 13.23
CA PHE A 172 6.70 2.32 11.87
C PHE A 172 5.85 1.39 10.98
N PRO A 173 4.64 0.99 11.40
CA PRO A 173 3.82 0.05 10.66
C PRO A 173 3.20 0.65 9.39
N ASN A 174 3.52 0.08 8.22
CA ASN A 174 2.95 0.49 6.92
C ASN A 174 2.21 -0.68 6.20
N GLY A 175 1.22 -1.27 6.88
CA GLY A 175 0.39 -2.39 6.36
C GLY A 175 0.08 -3.48 7.40
N VAL A 176 -0.68 -4.53 7.03
CA VAL A 176 -1.15 -5.60 7.96
C VAL A 176 -0.27 -6.88 7.99
N ALA A 177 0.80 -6.93 7.21
CA ALA A 177 2.07 -7.43 7.74
C ALA A 177 2.89 -6.17 8.04
N VAL A 178 3.31 -6.03 9.28
CA VAL A 178 3.90 -4.77 9.71
C VAL A 178 5.30 -4.67 9.14
N SER A 179 5.52 -3.75 8.22
CA SER A 179 6.86 -3.31 7.83
C SER A 179 7.48 -2.52 8.98
N SER A 180 8.77 -2.75 9.25
CA SER A 180 9.54 -1.97 10.22
C SER A 180 10.76 -1.37 9.51
N PRO A 181 10.65 -0.14 8.97
CA PRO A 181 11.74 0.62 8.37
C PRO A 181 13.05 0.60 9.17
N GLU A 182 12.98 0.73 10.49
CA GLU A 182 14.16 0.71 11.38
C GLU A 182 14.87 -0.65 11.45
N ARG A 183 14.15 -1.73 11.15
CA ARG A 183 14.67 -3.12 11.21
C ARG A 183 14.77 -3.80 9.86
N SER A 184 14.33 -3.14 8.78
CA SER A 184 14.24 -3.70 7.43
C SER A 184 13.56 -5.07 7.43
N GLN A 185 12.37 -5.15 8.04
CA GLN A 185 11.64 -6.41 8.23
C GLN A 185 10.15 -6.27 7.89
N VAL A 186 9.55 -7.38 7.44
CA VAL A 186 8.10 -7.58 7.37
C VAL A 186 7.70 -8.57 8.44
N LEU A 187 6.81 -8.16 9.35
CA LEU A 187 6.34 -8.93 10.49
C LEU A 187 4.94 -9.48 10.21
N ILE A 188 4.79 -10.81 10.27
CA ILE A 188 3.53 -11.50 10.00
C ILE A 188 2.93 -11.97 11.32
N TYR A 189 1.70 -11.54 11.61
CA TYR A 189 1.01 -11.85 12.85
C TYR A 189 -0.17 -12.80 12.64
N GLU A 190 -0.46 -13.58 13.67
CA GLU A 190 -1.71 -14.30 13.83
C GLU A 190 -2.81 -13.35 14.30
N ARG A 191 -3.92 -13.32 13.56
CA ARG A 191 -5.14 -12.63 13.95
C ARG A 191 -6.03 -13.55 14.77
N ASP A 192 -6.48 -13.09 15.92
CA ASP A 192 -7.63 -13.66 16.62
C ASP A 192 -8.92 -13.20 15.92
N PRO A 193 -9.70 -14.11 15.29
CA PRO A 193 -10.89 -13.73 14.55
C PRO A 193 -12.03 -13.21 15.43
N ALA A 194 -12.04 -13.52 16.74
CA ALA A 194 -13.09 -13.06 17.65
C ALA A 194 -12.84 -11.61 18.12
N THR A 195 -11.57 -11.23 18.30
CA THR A 195 -11.19 -9.93 18.88
C THR A 195 -10.49 -8.99 17.92
N ASN A 196 -10.06 -9.48 16.75
CA ASN A 196 -9.16 -8.82 15.81
C ASN A 196 -7.75 -8.53 16.35
N ALA A 197 -7.39 -9.04 17.53
CA ALA A 197 -6.06 -8.83 18.11
C ALA A 197 -4.96 -9.55 17.31
N LEU A 198 -3.78 -8.94 17.23
CA LEU A 198 -2.57 -9.51 16.60
C LEU A 198 -1.70 -10.18 17.67
N ILE A 199 -2.05 -11.41 18.01
CA ILE A 199 -1.65 -12.08 19.26
C ILE A 199 -0.23 -12.65 19.23
N ARG A 200 0.20 -13.24 18.10
CA ARG A 200 1.50 -13.91 17.97
C ARG A 200 2.17 -13.54 16.66
N GLN A 201 3.43 -13.12 16.70
CA GLN A 201 4.25 -13.03 15.49
C GLN A 201 4.54 -14.47 15.00
N LYS A 202 3.99 -14.85 13.85
CA LYS A 202 4.24 -16.16 13.24
C LYS A 202 5.59 -16.18 12.54
N TYR A 203 5.87 -15.14 11.77
CA TYR A 203 7.02 -15.07 10.89
C TYR A 203 7.58 -13.65 10.81
N SER A 204 8.85 -13.55 10.41
CA SER A 204 9.49 -12.29 10.05
C SER A 204 10.40 -12.52 8.86
N ALA A 205 10.25 -11.68 7.84
CA ALA A 205 11.13 -11.67 6.68
C ALA A 205 12.01 -10.42 6.70
N THR A 206 13.33 -10.58 6.79
CA THR A 206 14.27 -9.47 6.63
C THR A 206 14.40 -9.13 5.16
N VAL A 207 14.30 -7.86 4.81
CA VAL A 207 14.40 -7.35 3.44
C VAL A 207 15.62 -6.43 3.30
N PRO A 208 16.20 -6.24 2.10
CA PRO A 208 17.46 -5.50 1.93
C PRO A 208 17.30 -3.97 1.84
N PHE A 209 16.15 -3.44 2.26
CA PHE A 209 15.78 -2.03 2.18
C PHE A 209 14.80 -1.68 3.31
N SER A 210 14.51 -0.40 3.54
CA SER A 210 13.46 0.03 4.48
C SER A 210 12.09 -0.20 3.84
N PRO A 211 11.30 -1.20 4.29
CA PRO A 211 10.02 -1.51 3.67
C PRO A 211 9.00 -0.40 3.92
N ASP A 212 8.17 -0.15 2.92
CA ASP A 212 7.06 0.79 2.97
C ASP A 212 5.74 0.00 2.90
N ASN A 213 4.92 0.16 1.85
CA ASN A 213 3.69 -0.61 1.73
C ASN A 213 3.92 -2.05 1.29
N ILE A 214 2.96 -2.88 1.69
CA ILE A 214 2.88 -4.28 1.34
C ILE A 214 1.54 -4.62 0.67
N HIS A 215 1.53 -5.71 -0.10
CA HIS A 215 0.31 -6.23 -0.70
C HIS A 215 0.36 -7.75 -0.78
N PHE A 216 -0.75 -8.41 -0.43
CA PHE A 216 -0.92 -9.84 -0.65
C PHE A 216 -1.47 -10.07 -2.05
N THR A 217 -0.91 -11.02 -2.79
CA THR A 217 -1.41 -11.41 -4.11
C THR A 217 -1.32 -12.91 -4.29
N GLU A 218 -2.21 -13.46 -5.12
CA GLU A 218 -2.08 -14.85 -5.55
C GLU A 218 -0.85 -14.99 -6.47
N PRO A 219 -0.18 -16.16 -6.49
CA PRO A 219 0.92 -16.38 -7.42
C PRO A 219 0.44 -16.34 -8.87
N PHE A 220 1.14 -15.59 -9.70
CA PHE A 220 0.96 -15.66 -11.16
C PHE A 220 1.29 -17.09 -11.65
N ASN A 221 0.40 -17.69 -12.44
CA ASN A 221 0.46 -19.09 -12.94
C ASN A 221 0.18 -20.21 -11.91
N GLY A 222 -0.58 -19.94 -10.84
CA GLY A 222 -1.19 -21.03 -10.04
C GLY A 222 -0.24 -21.73 -9.05
N GLY A 223 0.76 -21.00 -8.54
CA GLY A 223 1.56 -21.46 -7.39
C GLY A 223 0.72 -21.63 -6.11
N SER A 224 1.27 -22.33 -5.11
CA SER A 224 0.62 -22.54 -3.82
C SER A 224 0.94 -21.45 -2.81
N GLY A 225 -0.08 -20.78 -2.27
CA GLY A 225 0.03 -19.79 -1.18
C GLY A 225 0.22 -18.35 -1.68
N GLU A 226 -0.27 -17.37 -0.92
CA GLU A 226 -0.19 -15.95 -1.27
C GLU A 226 1.25 -15.42 -1.24
N GLU A 227 1.66 -14.68 -2.28
CA GLU A 227 2.90 -13.89 -2.29
C GLU A 227 2.67 -12.57 -1.54
N ILE A 228 3.72 -12.07 -0.88
CA ILE A 228 3.71 -10.71 -0.29
C ILE A 228 4.60 -9.82 -1.13
N ILE A 229 4.01 -8.85 -1.81
CA ILE A 229 4.74 -7.81 -2.52
C ILE A 229 5.13 -6.72 -1.52
N VAL A 230 6.40 -6.36 -1.50
CA VAL A 230 6.96 -5.37 -0.58
C VAL A 230 7.71 -4.34 -1.42
N ALA A 231 7.25 -3.10 -1.37
CA ALA A 231 7.99 -1.96 -1.92
C ALA A 231 8.74 -1.25 -0.79
N GLY A 232 9.79 -0.52 -1.13
CA GLY A 232 10.46 0.33 -0.17
C GLY A 232 11.72 0.95 -0.72
N HIS A 233 12.58 1.36 0.21
CA HIS A 233 13.61 2.34 -0.06
C HIS A 233 14.99 1.81 0.31
N PRO A 234 15.90 1.62 -0.67
CA PRO A 234 17.24 1.11 -0.40
C PRO A 234 18.07 1.99 0.54
N ASN A 235 17.80 3.30 0.56
CA ASN A 235 18.53 4.27 1.37
C ASN A 235 17.59 5.40 1.84
N PHE A 236 17.19 5.38 3.11
CA PHE A 236 16.25 6.35 3.68
C PHE A 236 16.76 7.81 3.69
N PRO A 237 18.04 8.10 3.99
CA PRO A 237 18.64 9.42 3.78
C PRO A 237 18.42 10.04 2.39
N ASP A 238 18.46 9.25 1.33
CA ASP A 238 18.28 9.76 -0.04
C ASP A 238 16.85 10.28 -0.24
N ILE A 239 15.84 9.59 0.31
CA ILE A 239 14.45 10.07 0.31
C ILE A 239 14.34 11.40 1.04
N THR A 240 15.04 11.55 2.17
CA THR A 240 15.01 12.80 2.95
C THR A 240 15.60 13.95 2.14
N ALA A 241 16.63 13.68 1.33
CA ALA A 241 17.20 14.66 0.42
C ALA A 241 16.22 15.05 -0.72
N VAL A 242 15.53 14.07 -1.31
CA VAL A 242 14.47 14.28 -2.32
C VAL A 242 13.32 15.08 -1.73
N ALA A 243 12.80 14.69 -0.56
CA ALA A 243 11.70 15.38 0.13
C ALA A 243 12.04 16.82 0.52
N ALA A 244 13.33 17.11 0.78
CA ALA A 244 13.83 18.45 1.04
C ALA A 244 14.10 19.27 -0.24
N ASN A 245 13.75 18.74 -1.42
CA ASN A 245 13.99 19.34 -2.73
C ASN A 245 15.46 19.76 -2.94
N LYS A 246 16.41 18.95 -2.47
CA LYS A 246 17.84 19.21 -2.69
C LYS A 246 18.18 18.98 -4.16
N THR A 247 18.85 19.96 -4.78
CA THR A 247 19.25 19.88 -6.18
C THR A 247 20.07 18.62 -6.46
N GLY A 248 19.65 17.84 -7.47
CA GLY A 248 20.32 16.62 -7.90
C GLY A 248 20.15 15.42 -6.95
N ALA A 249 19.31 15.52 -5.92
CA ALA A 249 18.98 14.38 -5.08
C ALA A 249 18.15 13.35 -5.88
N VAL A 250 18.56 12.10 -5.81
CA VAL A 250 17.84 10.95 -6.38
C VAL A 250 17.75 9.87 -5.32
N ALA A 251 16.68 9.07 -5.35
CA ALA A 251 16.47 7.99 -4.41
C ALA A 251 15.99 6.74 -5.14
N ALA A 252 16.72 5.65 -4.94
CA ALA A 252 16.49 4.38 -5.59
C ALA A 252 15.14 3.74 -5.19
N SER A 253 14.68 2.81 -6.02
CA SER A 253 13.46 2.02 -5.80
C SER A 253 13.79 0.53 -5.78
N TRP A 254 13.12 -0.21 -4.91
CA TRP A 254 13.19 -1.67 -4.88
C TRP A 254 11.84 -2.26 -4.49
N VAL A 255 11.35 -3.18 -5.31
CA VAL A 255 10.16 -3.98 -5.01
C VAL A 255 10.51 -5.46 -5.12
N ILE A 256 10.12 -6.24 -4.11
CA ILE A 256 10.33 -7.68 -4.05
C ILE A 256 9.00 -8.41 -3.84
N ALA A 257 8.96 -9.68 -4.21
CA ALA A 257 7.98 -10.65 -3.75
C ALA A 257 8.63 -11.56 -2.70
N ILE A 258 8.00 -11.69 -1.55
CA ILE A 258 8.26 -12.78 -0.60
C ILE A 258 7.34 -13.92 -0.99
N VAL A 259 7.94 -15.07 -1.33
CA VAL A 259 7.25 -16.23 -1.88
C VAL A 259 7.29 -17.36 -0.86
N PRO A 260 6.15 -17.81 -0.31
CA PRO A 260 6.12 -18.94 0.61
C PRO A 260 6.64 -20.23 -0.02
N GLN A 261 7.34 -21.04 0.78
CA GLN A 261 7.87 -22.34 0.39
C GLN A 261 7.54 -23.36 1.49
N ALA A 262 6.31 -23.88 1.45
CA ALA A 262 5.69 -24.66 2.54
C ALA A 262 6.50 -25.88 3.03
N GLU A 263 7.35 -26.45 2.17
CA GLU A 263 8.14 -27.66 2.48
C GLU A 263 9.62 -27.36 2.77
N LYS A 264 10.04 -26.08 2.73
CA LYS A 264 11.45 -25.71 2.86
C LYS A 264 11.83 -25.46 4.31
N ASN A 265 12.62 -26.38 4.86
CA ASN A 265 13.17 -26.30 6.22
C ASN A 265 14.59 -25.72 6.29
N GLU A 266 15.25 -25.54 5.15
CA GLU A 266 16.63 -25.03 5.04
C GLU A 266 16.63 -23.67 4.35
N THR A 267 17.66 -22.85 4.55
CA THR A 267 17.78 -21.55 3.88
C THR A 267 18.74 -21.63 2.69
N SER A 268 18.52 -20.85 1.64
CA SER A 268 19.48 -20.71 0.54
C SER A 268 20.35 -19.47 0.72
N VAL A 269 21.64 -19.57 0.39
CA VAL A 269 22.56 -18.44 0.29
C VAL A 269 22.63 -17.86 -1.12
N GLU A 270 22.17 -18.60 -2.12
CA GLU A 270 22.07 -18.17 -3.52
C GLU A 270 20.60 -18.15 -3.93
N PHE A 271 20.09 -16.95 -4.17
CA PHE A 271 18.71 -16.69 -4.55
C PHE A 271 18.66 -15.31 -5.22
N ASP A 272 17.57 -15.00 -5.92
CA ASP A 272 17.39 -13.74 -6.64
C ASP A 272 18.52 -13.40 -7.65
N LEU A 273 19.14 -14.42 -8.24
CA LEU A 273 20.31 -14.25 -9.12
C LEU A 273 19.98 -13.60 -10.48
N GLU A 274 18.69 -13.53 -10.84
CA GLU A 274 18.23 -12.86 -12.06
C GLU A 274 18.24 -11.32 -11.92
N ALA A 275 18.28 -10.80 -10.69
CA ALA A 275 18.21 -9.38 -10.43
C ALA A 275 19.56 -8.67 -10.69
N PRO A 276 19.57 -7.44 -11.24
CA PRO A 276 20.79 -6.64 -11.40
C PRO A 276 21.59 -6.48 -10.12
N VAL A 277 20.91 -6.27 -8.99
CA VAL A 277 21.48 -6.37 -7.65
C VAL A 277 20.73 -7.45 -6.88
N SER A 278 21.27 -8.65 -6.85
CA SER A 278 20.65 -9.78 -6.13
C SER A 278 20.45 -9.46 -4.63
N ILE A 279 19.30 -9.86 -4.10
CA ILE A 279 19.04 -9.83 -2.65
C ILE A 279 20.09 -10.66 -1.88
N SER A 280 20.59 -11.76 -2.44
CA SER A 280 21.62 -12.59 -1.78
C SER A 280 22.97 -11.87 -1.60
N SER A 281 23.19 -10.75 -2.29
CA SER A 281 24.35 -9.87 -2.04
C SER A 281 24.20 -8.97 -0.82
N LYS A 282 22.98 -8.87 -0.28
CA LYS A 282 22.61 -7.98 0.84
C LYS A 282 22.19 -8.75 2.10
N LEU A 283 21.65 -9.95 1.92
CA LEU A 283 21.21 -10.83 3.01
C LEU A 283 22.00 -12.13 3.00
N THR A 284 22.23 -12.69 4.18
CA THR A 284 22.96 -13.95 4.34
C THR A 284 22.17 -15.17 3.83
N SER A 285 20.84 -15.10 3.83
CA SER A 285 19.97 -16.15 3.33
C SER A 285 18.56 -15.65 3.04
N ASP A 286 17.76 -16.44 2.32
CA ASP A 286 16.38 -16.09 1.95
C ASP A 286 15.32 -16.37 3.03
N GLY A 287 15.68 -17.12 4.07
CA GLY A 287 14.83 -17.45 5.21
C GLY A 287 14.26 -18.88 5.17
N VAL A 288 13.61 -19.28 6.26
CA VAL A 288 12.99 -20.62 6.40
C VAL A 288 11.53 -20.53 6.01
N GLY A 289 11.08 -21.40 5.11
CA GLY A 289 9.67 -21.44 4.67
C GLY A 289 9.29 -20.35 3.65
N TRP A 290 10.25 -19.58 3.12
CA TRP A 290 10.05 -18.64 2.03
C TRP A 290 11.33 -18.41 1.24
N THR A 291 11.18 -17.79 0.07
CA THR A 291 12.27 -17.18 -0.69
C THR A 291 11.87 -15.76 -1.09
N MET A 292 12.78 -15.02 -1.71
CA MET A 292 12.50 -13.67 -2.20
C MET A 292 12.93 -13.52 -3.65
N LYS A 293 12.15 -12.77 -4.41
CA LYS A 293 12.45 -12.40 -5.80
C LYS A 293 12.29 -10.91 -5.99
N THR A 294 13.28 -10.27 -6.59
CA THR A 294 13.18 -8.89 -7.05
C THR A 294 12.21 -8.81 -8.22
N LEU A 295 11.21 -7.92 -8.09
CA LEU A 295 10.26 -7.60 -9.15
C LEU A 295 10.68 -6.33 -9.90
N PHE A 296 11.29 -5.38 -9.19
CA PHE A 296 11.71 -4.12 -9.78
C PHE A 296 12.89 -3.51 -9.00
N GLN A 297 13.84 -2.92 -9.75
CA GLN A 297 14.94 -2.12 -9.23
C GLN A 297 15.15 -0.89 -10.11
N SER A 298 15.45 0.25 -9.50
CA SER A 298 15.85 1.44 -10.21
C SER A 298 16.81 2.31 -9.39
N SER A 299 17.69 3.03 -10.08
CA SER A 299 18.51 4.08 -9.46
C SER A 299 17.70 5.30 -9.02
N GLY A 300 16.46 5.44 -9.50
CA GLY A 300 15.61 6.61 -9.24
C GLY A 300 15.98 7.87 -10.04
N ASP A 301 16.95 7.77 -10.94
CA ASP A 301 17.35 8.88 -11.82
C ASP A 301 16.39 8.96 -13.02
N GLU A 302 15.35 9.79 -12.91
CA GLU A 302 14.31 9.94 -13.94
C GLU A 302 14.87 10.45 -15.28
N GLU A 303 15.93 11.25 -15.29
CA GLU A 303 16.59 11.71 -16.52
C GLU A 303 17.24 10.56 -17.30
N LYS A 304 17.60 9.48 -16.59
CA LYS A 304 18.13 8.23 -17.18
C LYS A 304 17.07 7.14 -17.33
N GLY A 305 15.78 7.50 -17.22
CA GLY A 305 14.66 6.56 -17.31
C GLY A 305 14.46 5.69 -16.07
N GLY A 306 15.01 6.10 -14.92
CA GLY A 306 14.75 5.50 -13.63
C GLY A 306 13.35 5.87 -13.09
N PHE A 307 12.94 5.19 -12.01
CA PHE A 307 11.71 5.48 -11.30
C PHE A 307 12.02 5.56 -9.79
N PRO A 308 11.78 6.71 -9.13
CA PRO A 308 12.27 6.96 -7.78
C PRO A 308 11.27 6.57 -6.68
N VAL A 309 11.81 6.34 -5.48
CA VAL A 309 11.08 6.24 -4.19
C VAL A 309 9.84 5.35 -4.22
N SER A 310 9.98 4.10 -4.67
CA SER A 310 8.86 3.14 -4.69
C SER A 310 8.21 2.97 -3.32
N THR A 311 6.91 3.25 -3.23
CA THR A 311 6.12 3.10 -1.99
C THR A 311 5.17 1.93 -2.04
N THR A 312 4.66 1.58 -3.22
CA THR A 312 3.69 0.48 -3.40
C THR A 312 4.04 -0.30 -4.66
N GLY A 313 3.98 -1.62 -4.58
CA GLY A 313 4.03 -2.53 -5.72
C GLY A 313 2.81 -3.44 -5.71
N LEU A 314 2.20 -3.65 -6.87
CA LEU A 314 1.08 -4.57 -7.09
C LEU A 314 1.41 -5.48 -8.26
N LYS A 315 1.03 -6.74 -8.16
CA LYS A 315 1.17 -7.72 -9.24
C LYS A 315 -0.19 -8.35 -9.49
N ASP A 316 -0.68 -8.18 -10.72
CA ASP A 316 -1.96 -8.78 -11.14
C ASP A 316 -1.75 -10.27 -11.41
N PRO A 317 -2.38 -11.17 -10.63
CA PRO A 317 -2.21 -12.61 -10.78
C PRO A 317 -2.82 -13.17 -12.06
N GLN A 318 -3.70 -12.42 -12.74
CA GLN A 318 -4.35 -12.85 -13.98
C GLN A 318 -3.52 -12.49 -15.21
N THR A 319 -3.03 -11.25 -15.27
CA THR A 319 -2.31 -10.74 -16.45
C THR A 319 -0.80 -10.77 -16.31
N GLY A 320 -0.28 -10.88 -15.08
CA GLY A 320 1.14 -10.74 -14.77
C GLY A 320 1.63 -9.29 -14.82
N ASN A 321 0.75 -8.32 -15.09
CA ASN A 321 1.11 -6.90 -15.05
C ASN A 321 1.58 -6.52 -13.65
N PHE A 322 2.66 -5.75 -13.60
CA PHE A 322 3.20 -5.17 -12.39
C PHE A 322 2.97 -3.67 -12.39
N TYR A 323 2.46 -3.15 -11.28
CA TYR A 323 2.16 -1.73 -11.08
C TYR A 323 2.96 -1.23 -9.90
N MET A 324 3.47 0.00 -10.00
CA MET A 324 4.22 0.61 -8.92
C MET A 324 3.93 2.10 -8.82
N SER A 325 3.80 2.60 -7.59
CA SER A 325 3.77 4.04 -7.32
C SER A 325 5.02 4.47 -6.57
N GLY A 326 5.46 5.70 -6.83
CA GLY A 326 6.61 6.30 -6.15
C GLY A 326 6.23 7.61 -5.48
N LEU A 327 6.79 7.88 -4.30
CA LEU A 327 6.64 9.17 -3.63
C LEU A 327 7.50 10.20 -4.37
N TYR A 328 6.91 11.33 -4.76
CA TYR A 328 7.59 12.40 -5.52
C TYR A 328 8.05 12.02 -6.95
N ALA A 329 7.71 10.84 -7.46
CA ALA A 329 7.97 10.50 -8.86
C ALA A 329 7.10 11.37 -9.79
N ASP A 330 7.69 12.02 -10.79
CA ASP A 330 6.95 12.94 -11.69
C ASP A 330 5.82 12.21 -12.45
N GLY A 331 6.06 10.96 -12.84
CA GLY A 331 5.06 10.11 -13.49
C GLY A 331 4.01 9.51 -12.54
N GLY A 332 4.31 9.46 -11.23
CA GLY A 332 3.47 8.91 -10.16
C GLY A 332 3.18 7.39 -10.21
N LEU A 333 3.04 6.80 -11.40
CA LEU A 333 2.70 5.40 -11.65
C LEU A 333 3.57 4.82 -12.77
N LEU A 334 4.15 3.65 -12.51
CA LEU A 334 4.79 2.78 -13.50
C LEU A 334 3.93 1.54 -13.73
N VAL A 335 3.80 1.10 -14.99
CA VAL A 335 3.17 -0.18 -15.34
C VAL A 335 4.12 -0.99 -16.22
N CYS A 336 4.52 -2.16 -15.72
CA CYS A 336 5.32 -3.14 -16.44
C CYS A 336 4.41 -4.28 -16.91
N LYS A 337 4.45 -4.59 -18.20
CA LYS A 337 3.73 -5.74 -18.78
C LYS A 337 4.71 -6.89 -18.99
N PRO A 338 4.31 -8.15 -18.74
CA PRO A 338 5.13 -9.30 -19.12
C PRO A 338 5.50 -9.22 -20.59
N SER A 339 6.73 -9.55 -20.95
CA SER A 339 7.10 -9.68 -22.35
C SER A 339 6.21 -10.73 -23.01
N SER A 340 5.49 -10.36 -24.06
CA SER A 340 4.85 -11.35 -24.94
C SER A 340 5.97 -12.20 -25.52
N GLY A 341 6.19 -13.39 -24.96
CA GLY A 341 7.25 -14.27 -25.43
C GLY A 341 7.13 -14.45 -26.94
N LYS A 342 8.12 -13.96 -27.68
CA LYS A 342 8.44 -14.62 -28.95
C LYS A 342 9.23 -15.85 -28.54
N ASN A 343 8.55 -16.99 -28.55
CA ASN A 343 9.19 -18.30 -28.53
C ASN A 343 10.24 -18.39 -29.64
#